data_AF-A0A292RAS4-F1
#
_entry.id   AF-A0A292RAS4-F1
#
_cell.length_a   1.000
_cell.length_b   1.000
_cell.length_c   1.000
_cell.angle_alpha   90.00
_cell.angle_beta   90.00
_cell.angle_gamma   90.00
#
_symmetry.space_group_name_H-M   'P 1'
#
loop_
_entity.id
_entity.type
_entity.pdbx_description
1 polymer ?
#
loop_
_entity_poly.entity_id
_entity_poly.type
_entity_poly.pdbx_seq_one_letter_code
_entity_poly.pdbx_strand_id
1 'polypeptide(L)'
;MGYIHCCGGLRKTRSFVLSPTDNFVVCELDLLAKCPICNHFVIQLTRLDKNNNLSSLRFSNRKAIGFWKRIQSKILYEQKEFDYSKHRGGTFYLNYNEFGVKKRCYSNFSNLKIGLIKTTY
;
A
#
# COMPACT_ATOMS: atom_id res chain seq x y z
N MET A 1 -2.96 2.23 4.25
CA MET A 1 -3.77 3.37 3.77
C MET A 1 -3.20 4.63 4.35
N GLY A 2 -2.99 5.64 3.52
CA GLY A 2 -2.39 6.91 3.92
C GLY A 2 -3.39 8.04 4.03
N TYR A 3 -2.86 9.13 4.56
CA TYR A 3 -3.61 10.36 4.77
C TYR A 3 -2.72 11.56 4.50
N ILE A 4 -3.28 12.57 3.83
CA ILE A 4 -2.60 13.85 3.61
C ILE A 4 -3.37 14.94 4.33
N HIS A 5 -2.66 15.74 5.12
CA HIS A 5 -3.22 16.93 5.73
C HIS A 5 -3.30 18.07 4.70
N CYS A 6 -4.51 18.53 4.38
CA CYS A 6 -4.74 19.62 3.44
C CYS A 6 -5.89 20.52 3.91
N CYS A 7 -5.65 21.83 3.94
CA CYS A 7 -6.62 22.83 4.39
C CYS A 7 -7.18 22.55 5.79
N GLY A 8 -6.31 22.19 6.75
CA GLY A 8 -6.71 21.92 8.14
C GLY A 8 -7.40 20.58 8.38
N GLY A 9 -7.63 19.78 7.34
CA GLY A 9 -8.27 18.48 7.44
C GLY A 9 -7.36 17.33 7.02
N LEU A 10 -7.46 16.21 7.74
CA LEU A 10 -6.85 14.96 7.34
C LEU A 10 -7.70 14.32 6.22
N ARG A 11 -7.12 14.10 5.04
CA ARG A 11 -7.84 13.56 3.86
C ARG A 11 -7.32 12.18 3.53
N LYS A 12 -8.25 11.23 3.37
CA LYS A 12 -7.96 9.84 2.94
C LYS A 12 -7.36 9.86 1.53
N THR A 13 -6.25 9.15 1.35
CA THR A 13 -5.53 9.10 0.08
C THR A 13 -5.44 7.69 -0.47
N ARG A 14 -5.17 7.61 -1.78
CA ARG A 14 -4.73 6.36 -2.41
C ARG A 14 -3.23 6.22 -2.16
N SER A 15 -2.81 5.08 -1.63
CA SER A 15 -1.42 4.82 -1.30
C SER A 15 -0.82 3.84 -2.28
N PHE A 16 0.38 4.11 -2.76
CA PHE A 16 1.10 3.30 -3.73
C PHE A 16 2.47 2.96 -3.18
N VAL A 17 2.92 1.74 -3.41
CA VAL A 17 4.30 1.34 -3.13
C VAL A 17 5.09 1.45 -4.42
N LEU A 18 6.22 2.14 -4.35
CA LEU A 18 7.12 2.36 -5.47
C LEU A 18 8.31 1.42 -5.38
N SER A 19 8.93 1.15 -6.53
CA SER A 19 10.20 0.43 -6.57
C SER A 19 11.28 1.24 -5.83
N PRO A 20 11.99 0.63 -4.86
CA PRO A 20 13.10 1.29 -4.18
C PRO A 20 14.23 1.61 -5.16
N THR A 21 14.93 2.71 -4.91
CA THR A 21 16.19 3.07 -5.59
C THR A 21 17.35 2.74 -4.65
N ASP A 22 18.58 2.54 -5.15
CA ASP A 22 19.73 1.99 -4.41
C ASP A 22 19.98 2.49 -2.97
N ASN A 23 19.60 3.73 -2.67
CA ASN A 23 19.77 4.35 -1.34
C ASN A 23 18.58 4.17 -0.38
N PHE A 24 17.37 3.93 -0.92
CA PHE A 24 16.13 3.85 -0.16
C PHE A 24 15.62 2.41 -0.10
N VAL A 25 15.21 1.96 1.08
CA VAL A 25 14.65 0.61 1.31
C VAL A 25 13.15 0.58 1.02
N VAL A 26 12.44 1.64 1.40
CA VAL A 26 10.99 1.75 1.23
C VAL A 26 10.64 3.09 0.63
N CYS A 27 9.77 3.08 -0.37
CA CYS A 27 9.22 4.27 -1.02
C CYS A 27 7.70 4.14 -1.12
N GLU A 28 6.98 4.94 -0.33
CA GLU A 28 5.52 4.99 -0.33
C GLU A 28 5.03 6.34 -0.85
N LEU A 29 3.95 6.30 -1.63
CA LEU A 29 3.39 7.47 -2.28
C LEU A 29 1.91 7.59 -1.95
N ASP A 30 1.54 8.69 -1.30
CA ASP A 30 0.16 9.04 -1.04
C ASP A 30 -0.34 10.07 -2.05
N LEU A 31 -1.52 9.80 -2.62
CA LEU A 31 -2.17 10.61 -3.63
C LEU A 31 -3.54 11.09 -3.14
N LEU A 32 -3.69 12.41 -3.05
CA LEU A 32 -4.97 13.10 -2.93
C LEU A 32 -5.33 13.71 -4.28
N ALA A 33 -6.19 13.05 -5.04
CA ALA A 33 -6.57 13.50 -6.38
C ALA A 33 -7.25 14.89 -6.38
N LYS A 34 -8.09 15.16 -5.39
CA LYS A 34 -8.77 16.45 -5.23
C LYS A 34 -9.08 16.70 -3.77
N CYS A 35 -8.53 17.78 -3.22
CA CYS A 35 -8.94 18.25 -1.90
C CYS A 35 -10.35 18.86 -1.98
N PRO A 36 -11.29 18.52 -1.09
CA PRO A 36 -12.65 19.06 -1.13
C PRO A 36 -12.74 20.56 -0.81
N ILE A 37 -11.69 21.16 -0.23
CA ILE A 37 -11.66 22.60 0.12
C ILE A 37 -10.98 23.41 -0.99
N CYS A 38 -9.73 23.10 -1.33
CA CYS A 38 -8.95 23.89 -2.28
C CYS A 38 -8.88 23.29 -3.69
N ASN A 39 -9.51 22.14 -3.93
CA ASN A 39 -9.45 21.40 -5.20
C ASN A 39 -8.02 21.04 -5.67
N HIS A 40 -7.02 21.14 -4.80
CA HIS A 40 -5.65 20.82 -5.16
C HIS A 40 -5.45 19.32 -5.35
N PHE A 41 -4.65 18.99 -6.35
CA PHE A 41 -4.06 17.67 -6.55
C PHE A 41 -2.77 17.60 -5.73
N VAL A 42 -2.71 16.74 -4.72
CA VAL A 42 -1.59 16.69 -3.77
C VAL A 42 -0.98 15.30 -3.76
N ILE A 43 0.34 15.24 -3.77
CA ILE A 43 1.11 14.02 -3.63
C ILE A 43 2.08 14.18 -2.48
N GLN A 44 2.23 13.12 -1.68
CA GLN A 44 3.26 13.01 -0.67
C GLN A 44 4.04 11.72 -0.91
N LEU A 45 5.37 11.85 -1.00
CA LEU A 45 6.31 10.75 -1.14
C LEU A 45 7.04 10.59 0.18
N THR A 46 6.89 9.44 0.81
CA THR A 46 7.59 9.05 2.02
C THR A 46 8.63 8.01 1.67
N ARG A 47 9.89 8.24 2.05
CA ARG A 47 10.99 7.31 1.78
C ARG A 47 11.77 7.02 3.05
N LEU A 48 12.28 5.81 3.15
CA LEU A 48 13.08 5.34 4.27
C LEU A 48 14.43 4.84 3.76
N ASP A 49 15.52 5.41 4.27
CA ASP A 49 16.89 5.00 3.95
C ASP A 49 17.31 3.76 4.76
N LYS A 50 18.42 3.13 4.36
CA LYS A 50 19.03 1.99 5.08
C LYS A 50 19.37 2.29 6.54
N ASN A 51 19.60 3.56 6.88
CA ASN A 51 19.88 4.02 8.24
C ASN A 51 18.61 4.38 9.03
N ASN A 52 17.43 3.95 8.57
CA ASN A 52 16.12 4.31 9.13
C ASN A 52 15.81 5.82 9.13
N ASN A 53 16.48 6.59 8.29
CA ASN A 53 16.16 8.01 8.13
C ASN A 53 14.91 8.17 7.26
N LEU A 54 13.91 8.87 7.79
CA LEU A 54 12.67 9.17 7.09
C LEU A 54 12.79 10.49 6.33
N SER A 55 12.46 10.49 5.04
CA SER A 55 12.30 11.71 4.24
C SER A 55 10.90 11.78 3.65
N SER A 56 10.24 12.94 3.79
CA SER A 56 8.91 13.20 3.22
C SER A 56 8.97 14.38 2.27
N LEU A 57 8.51 14.18 1.03
CA LEU A 57 8.45 15.18 -0.01
C LEU A 57 7.00 15.40 -0.41
N ARG A 58 6.55 16.66 -0.38
CA ARG A 58 5.18 17.03 -0.72
C ARG A 58 5.15 17.89 -1.97
N PHE A 59 4.26 17.54 -2.91
CA PHE A 59 4.00 18.31 -4.11
C PHE A 59 2.52 18.67 -4.19
N SER A 60 2.21 19.81 -4.79
CA SER A 60 0.85 20.27 -5.07
C SER A 60 0.68 20.72 -6.52
N ASN A 61 -0.54 20.59 -7.03
CA ASN A 61 -1.01 21.05 -8.34
C ASN A 61 -0.07 20.67 -9.47
N ARG A 62 0.44 21.65 -10.23
CA ARG A 62 1.26 21.44 -11.42
C ARG A 62 2.50 20.59 -11.15
N LYS A 63 3.16 20.80 -10.01
CA LYS A 63 4.33 20.00 -9.60
C LYS A 63 3.92 18.55 -9.30
N ALA A 64 2.80 18.36 -8.61
CA ALA A 64 2.27 17.03 -8.32
C ALA A 64 1.81 16.29 -9.58
N ILE A 65 1.13 16.96 -10.51
CA ILE A 65 0.70 16.35 -11.78
C ILE A 65 1.91 15.92 -12.62
N GLY A 66 2.93 16.78 -12.73
CA GLY A 66 4.17 16.43 -13.43
C GLY A 66 4.90 15.26 -12.77
N PHE A 67 4.97 15.25 -11.44
CA PHE A 67 5.55 14.15 -10.68
C PHE A 67 4.78 12.84 -10.89
N TRP A 68 3.45 12.88 -10.83
CA TRP A 68 2.56 11.73 -11.02
C TRP A 68 2.80 11.04 -12.37
N LYS A 69 2.79 11.81 -13.47
CA LYS A 69 3.02 11.27 -14.81
C LYS A 69 4.37 10.54 -14.94
N ARG A 70 5.40 11.04 -14.26
CA ARG A 70 6.74 10.43 -14.27
C ARG A 70 6.84 9.18 -13.39
N ILE A 71 6.12 9.12 -12.28
CA ILE A 71 6.27 8.04 -11.28
C ILE A 71 5.41 6.82 -11.60
N GLN A 72 4.42 6.94 -12.49
CA GLN A 72 3.47 5.87 -12.81
C GLN A 72 4.14 4.55 -13.22
N SER A 73 5.24 4.60 -13.98
CA SER A 73 6.00 3.41 -14.39
C SER A 73 6.78 2.72 -13.27
N LYS A 74 6.95 3.41 -12.12
CA LYS A 74 7.70 2.91 -10.96
C LYS A 74 6.79 2.38 -9.85
N ILE A 75 5.48 2.44 -10.03
CA ILE A 75 4.50 1.92 -9.08
C ILE A 75 4.53 0.39 -9.15
N LEU A 76 4.84 -0.26 -8.03
CA LEU A 76 4.77 -1.72 -7.92
C LEU A 76 3.32 -2.15 -7.75
N TYR A 77 2.61 -1.54 -6.78
CA TYR A 77 1.20 -1.82 -6.53
C TYR A 77 0.54 -0.69 -5.75
N GLU A 78 -0.79 -0.67 -5.79
CA GLU A 78 -1.63 0.17 -4.95
C GLU A 78 -2.00 -0.58 -3.65
N GLN A 79 -1.77 0.04 -2.50
CA GLN A 79 -2.24 -0.48 -1.22
C GLN A 79 -3.76 -0.28 -1.15
N LYS A 80 -4.50 -1.39 -1.31
CA LYS A 80 -5.95 -1.42 -1.09
C LYS A 80 -6.24 -1.86 0.33
N GLU A 81 -7.21 -1.21 0.98
CA GLU A 81 -7.77 -1.75 2.22
C GLU A 81 -8.51 -3.05 1.91
N PHE A 82 -8.15 -4.10 2.64
CA PHE A 82 -8.94 -5.33 2.67
C PHE A 82 -10.02 -5.16 3.73
N ASP A 83 -11.28 -5.24 3.30
CA ASP A 83 -12.42 -5.26 4.20
C ASP A 83 -12.59 -6.69 4.76
N TYR A 84 -11.96 -6.94 5.89
CA TYR A 84 -12.02 -8.24 6.57
C TYR A 84 -13.43 -8.57 7.09
N SER A 85 -14.32 -7.59 7.24
CA SER A 85 -15.71 -7.83 7.70
C SER A 85 -16.53 -8.63 6.68
N LYS A 86 -16.15 -8.56 5.39
CA LYS A 86 -16.79 -9.32 4.31
C LYS A 86 -16.27 -10.75 4.16
N HIS A 87 -15.19 -11.11 4.88
CA HIS A 87 -14.65 -12.46 4.86
C HIS A 87 -15.34 -13.33 5.92
N ARG A 88 -16.20 -14.25 5.47
CA ARG A 88 -16.77 -15.32 6.31
C ARG A 88 -15.72 -16.40 6.56
N GLY A 89 -14.79 -16.15 7.46
CA GLY A 89 -13.77 -17.12 7.91
C GLY A 89 -12.70 -17.43 6.86
N GLY A 90 -11.53 -17.88 7.33
CA GLY A 90 -10.49 -18.38 6.45
C GLY A 90 -10.92 -19.70 5.80
N THR A 91 -10.54 -19.94 4.55
CA THR A 91 -10.66 -21.25 3.86
C THR A 91 -9.71 -22.33 4.41
N PHE A 92 -9.27 -22.12 5.65
CA PHE A 92 -8.28 -22.91 6.35
C PHE A 92 -8.95 -23.52 7.56
N TYR A 93 -9.10 -24.84 7.55
CA TYR A 93 -9.54 -25.57 8.74
C TYR A 93 -8.49 -26.59 9.14
N LEU A 94 -8.21 -26.60 10.45
CA LEU A 94 -7.29 -27.52 11.08
C LEU A 94 -8.08 -28.73 11.56
N ASN A 95 -7.72 -29.90 11.06
CA ASN A 95 -8.31 -31.14 11.55
C ASN A 95 -7.52 -31.59 12.79
N TYR A 96 -8.19 -31.59 13.94
CA TYR A 96 -7.68 -32.08 15.22
C TYR A 96 -8.24 -33.47 15.51
N ASN A 97 -7.48 -34.32 16.21
CA ASN A 97 -8.05 -35.52 16.79
C ASN A 97 -8.84 -35.21 18.07
N GLU A 98 -9.49 -36.22 18.63
CA GLU A 98 -10.25 -36.17 19.89
C GLU A 98 -9.44 -35.72 21.12
N PHE A 99 -8.10 -35.74 21.03
CA PHE A 99 -7.18 -35.25 22.06
C PHE A 99 -6.64 -33.84 21.77
N GLY A 100 -7.16 -33.14 20.76
CA GLY A 100 -6.73 -31.78 20.40
C GLY A 100 -5.38 -31.70 19.66
N VAL A 101 -4.82 -32.84 19.22
CA VAL A 101 -3.57 -32.89 18.45
C VAL A 101 -3.87 -32.71 16.96
N LYS A 102 -3.19 -31.75 16.32
CA LYS A 102 -3.36 -31.42 14.89
C LYS A 102 -2.93 -32.60 14.02
N LYS A 103 -3.88 -33.22 13.31
CA LYS A 103 -3.64 -34.35 12.38
C LYS A 103 -3.33 -33.90 10.96
N ARG A 104 -4.02 -32.88 10.43
CA ARG A 104 -3.80 -32.39 9.07
C ARG A 104 -4.31 -30.97 8.88
N CYS A 105 -3.61 -30.24 8.02
CA CYS A 105 -3.98 -28.90 7.59
C CYS A 105 -4.56 -29.00 6.18
N TYR A 106 -5.82 -28.58 5.99
CA TYR A 106 -6.43 -28.49 4.67
C TYR A 106 -6.46 -27.03 4.26
N SER A 107 -5.46 -26.63 3.49
CA SER A 107 -5.40 -25.33 2.83
C SER A 107 -5.59 -25.53 1.33
N ASN A 108 -6.63 -24.93 0.75
CA ASN A 108 -6.69 -24.81 -0.69
C ASN A 108 -5.87 -23.56 -1.08
N PHE A 109 -4.58 -23.75 -1.36
CA PHE A 109 -3.66 -22.66 -1.77
C PHE A 109 -4.15 -21.91 -3.02
N SER A 110 -5.03 -22.52 -3.81
CA SER A 110 -5.75 -21.91 -4.93
C SER A 110 -6.54 -20.64 -4.55
N ASN A 111 -7.02 -20.54 -3.31
CA ASN A 111 -7.76 -19.37 -2.80
C ASN A 111 -6.85 -18.34 -2.10
N LEU A 112 -5.59 -18.69 -1.83
CA LEU A 112 -4.60 -17.75 -1.33
C LEU A 112 -4.14 -16.88 -2.51
N LYS A 113 -4.69 -15.67 -2.60
CA LYS A 113 -4.09 -14.60 -3.43
C LYS A 113 -2.82 -14.12 -2.73
N ILE A 114 -1.77 -14.93 -2.77
CA ILE A 114 -0.41 -14.46 -2.48
C ILE A 114 -0.16 -13.35 -3.49
N GLY A 115 0.08 -12.13 -2.99
CA GLY A 115 0.32 -10.97 -3.83
C GLY A 115 1.35 -11.34 -4.90
N LEU A 116 0.99 -11.17 -6.17
CA LEU A 116 1.87 -11.37 -7.31
C LEU A 116 3.11 -10.49 -7.15
N ILE A 117 4.15 -11.04 -6.52
CA ILE A 117 5.51 -10.52 -6.64
C ILE A 117 5.96 -10.94 -8.04
N LYS A 118 5.68 -10.10 -9.04
CA LYS A 118 6.42 -10.18 -10.30
C LYS A 118 7.79 -9.57 -10.02
N THR A 119 8.73 -10.39 -9.56
CA THR A 119 10.15 -10.13 -9.75
C THR A 119 10.46 -10.36 -11.24
N THR A 120 10.30 -9.32 -12.05
CA THR A 120 11.01 -9.26 -13.33
C THR A 120 12.43 -8.81 -13.05
N TYR A 121 13.35 -9.78 -13.09
CA TYR A 121 14.77 -9.55 -13.31
C TYR A 121 14.99 -8.89 -14.68
#